data_AF-A0A3R7FE22-F1
#
_entry.id   AF-A0A3R7FE22-F1
#
_cell.length_a   1.000
_cell.length_b   1.000
_cell.length_c   1.000
_cell.angle_alpha   90.00
_cell.angle_beta   90.00
_cell.angle_gamma   90.00
#
_symmetry.space_group_name_H-M   'P 1'
#
loop_
_entity.id
_entity.type
_entity.pdbx_description
1 polymer ?
#
loop_
_entity_poly.entity_id
_entity_poly.type
_entity_poly.pdbx_seq_one_letter_code
_entity_poly.pdbx_strand_id
1 'polypeptide(L)'
;RQYPGVAGSDAHRVGYVGRAYTEIDIPDVSRASLTADDILTAIRSGSTEVQGRRTPIPTSTKHYAGAAGRKSAYYAKRGALGSALLAKKGAFKSGYYAKLGALKSGSIAKTGVAQAARMLYRLSPLSR
;
A
#
# COMPACT_ATOMS: atom_id res chain seq x y z
N ARG A 1 -23.13 -28.37 -16.77
CA ARG A 1 -24.09 -28.15 -15.67
C ARG A 1 -24.49 -26.69 -15.68
N GLN A 2 -25.71 -26.37 -16.08
CA GLN A 2 -26.26 -25.02 -15.93
C GLN A 2 -26.88 -24.96 -14.53
N TYR A 3 -26.40 -24.06 -13.69
CA TYR A 3 -27.02 -23.79 -12.39
C TYR A 3 -28.06 -22.67 -12.56
N PRO A 4 -29.16 -22.68 -11.80
CA PRO A 4 -30.13 -21.60 -11.77
C PRO A 4 -29.47 -20.26 -11.43
N GLY A 5 -29.87 -19.19 -12.13
CA GLY A 5 -29.33 -17.85 -11.92
C GLY A 5 -30.04 -17.15 -10.76
N VAL A 6 -29.28 -16.66 -9.78
CA VAL A 6 -29.81 -15.82 -8.69
C VAL A 6 -29.00 -14.54 -8.57
N ALA A 7 -29.67 -13.45 -8.19
CA ALA A 7 -29.05 -12.15 -7.97
C ALA A 7 -29.63 -11.47 -6.74
N GLY A 8 -28.79 -10.70 -6.06
CA GLY A 8 -29.17 -9.85 -4.95
C GLY A 8 -28.49 -8.50 -5.05
N SER A 9 -29.11 -7.48 -4.47
CA SER A 9 -28.62 -6.11 -4.55
C SER A 9 -27.35 -5.83 -3.74
N ASP A 10 -26.91 -6.76 -2.89
CA ASP A 10 -25.78 -6.60 -1.94
C ASP A 10 -25.82 -5.24 -1.21
N ALA A 11 -27.02 -4.91 -0.72
CA ALA A 11 -27.33 -3.57 -0.25
C ALA A 11 -26.82 -3.35 1.17
N HIS A 12 -25.79 -2.51 1.29
CA HIS A 12 -25.28 -2.02 2.57
C HIS A 12 -25.91 -0.69 3.00
N ARG A 13 -26.89 -0.18 2.22
CA ARG A 13 -27.66 1.04 2.45
C ARG A 13 -29.08 0.84 1.93
N VAL A 14 -30.07 1.41 2.61
CA VAL A 14 -31.50 1.24 2.28
C VAL A 14 -31.81 1.60 0.83
N GLY A 15 -31.27 2.70 0.30
CA GLY A 15 -31.50 3.13 -1.09
C GLY A 15 -30.93 2.20 -2.17
N TYR A 16 -30.21 1.14 -1.79
CA TYR A 16 -29.72 0.12 -2.73
C TYR A 16 -30.50 -1.20 -2.67
N VAL A 17 -31.40 -1.38 -1.69
CA VAL A 17 -32.26 -2.56 -1.60
C VAL A 17 -33.12 -2.66 -2.86
N GLY A 18 -33.18 -3.85 -3.47
CA GLY A 18 -34.00 -4.10 -4.66
C GLY A 18 -33.45 -3.55 -5.97
N ARG A 19 -32.24 -2.99 -6.01
CA ARG A 19 -31.59 -2.59 -7.28
C ARG A 19 -31.23 -3.78 -8.19
N ALA A 20 -31.07 -4.95 -7.57
CA ALA A 20 -31.04 -6.25 -8.22
C ALA A 20 -31.79 -7.23 -7.32
N TYR A 21 -32.60 -8.10 -7.91
CA TYR A 21 -33.40 -9.11 -7.23
C TYR A 21 -33.69 -10.26 -8.19
N THR A 22 -34.08 -11.39 -7.63
CA THR A 22 -34.58 -12.52 -8.41
C THR A 22 -36.08 -12.61 -8.23
N GLU A 23 -36.81 -12.60 -9.34
CA GLU A 23 -38.21 -12.98 -9.39
C GLU A 23 -38.29 -14.50 -9.44
N ILE A 24 -39.17 -15.07 -8.61
CA ILE A 24 -39.39 -16.51 -8.51
C ILE A 24 -40.89 -16.73 -8.66
N ASP A 25 -41.27 -17.52 -9.64
CA ASP A 25 -42.66 -17.91 -9.84
C ASP A 25 -42.92 -19.26 -9.17
N ILE A 26 -43.95 -19.30 -8.31
CA ILE A 26 -44.34 -20.46 -7.50
C ILE A 26 -45.85 -20.64 -7.67
N PRO A 27 -46.30 -21.44 -8.64
CA PRO A 27 -47.71 -21.65 -8.90
C PRO A 27 -48.39 -22.35 -7.71
N ASP A 28 -49.69 -22.09 -7.55
CA ASP A 28 -50.56 -22.79 -6.60
C ASP A 28 -50.18 -22.71 -5.11
N VAL A 29 -49.29 -21.78 -4.74
CA VAL A 29 -48.90 -21.50 -3.35
C VAL A 29 -49.30 -20.08 -2.97
N SER A 30 -50.09 -19.94 -1.91
CA SER A 30 -50.42 -18.62 -1.38
C SER A 30 -49.24 -18.03 -0.60
N ARG A 31 -49.17 -16.70 -0.52
CA ARG A 31 -48.13 -16.02 0.28
C ARG A 31 -48.15 -16.40 1.77
N ALA A 32 -49.30 -16.78 2.31
CA ALA A 32 -49.45 -17.18 3.71
C ALA A 32 -48.98 -18.63 3.96
N SER A 33 -49.04 -19.49 2.95
CA SER A 33 -48.61 -20.89 3.01
C SER A 33 -47.20 -21.11 2.46
N LEU A 34 -46.56 -20.04 1.94
CA LEU A 34 -45.25 -20.10 1.31
C LEU A 34 -44.18 -20.53 2.33
N THR A 35 -43.45 -21.59 1.99
CA THR A 35 -42.35 -22.10 2.80
C THR A 35 -40.99 -21.87 2.14
N ALA A 36 -39.91 -22.06 2.91
CA ALA A 36 -38.56 -22.05 2.36
C ALA A 36 -38.33 -23.19 1.35
N ASP A 37 -38.98 -24.35 1.55
CA ASP A 37 -38.83 -25.50 0.66
C ASP A 37 -39.47 -25.25 -0.71
N ASP A 38 -40.58 -24.52 -0.77
CA ASP A 38 -41.20 -24.09 -2.03
C ASP A 38 -40.23 -23.20 -2.83
N ILE A 39 -39.61 -22.22 -2.16
CA ILE A 39 -38.62 -21.31 -2.76
C ILE A 39 -37.41 -22.09 -3.26
N LEU A 40 -36.85 -22.98 -2.43
CA LEU A 40 -35.69 -23.78 -2.81
C LEU A 40 -36.02 -24.73 -3.97
N THR A 41 -37.23 -25.27 -4.01
CA THR A 41 -37.71 -26.11 -5.12
C THR A 41 -37.81 -25.30 -6.41
N ALA A 42 -38.40 -24.10 -6.36
CA ALA A 42 -38.51 -23.21 -7.50
C ALA A 42 -37.14 -22.75 -8.03
N ILE A 43 -36.19 -22.46 -7.14
CA ILE A 43 -34.81 -22.17 -7.53
C ILE A 43 -34.19 -23.39 -8.22
N ARG A 44 -34.29 -24.58 -7.61
CA ARG A 44 -33.71 -25.82 -8.17
C ARG A 44 -34.31 -26.20 -9.53
N SER A 45 -35.61 -25.92 -9.75
CA SER A 45 -36.28 -26.16 -11.03
C SER A 45 -35.95 -25.10 -12.09
N GLY A 46 -35.31 -23.99 -11.70
CA GLY A 46 -34.93 -22.91 -12.60
C GLY A 46 -36.03 -21.87 -12.84
N SER A 47 -37.06 -21.83 -11.99
CA SER A 47 -38.11 -20.80 -12.00
C SER A 47 -37.59 -19.48 -11.43
N THR A 48 -36.54 -18.93 -12.04
CA THR A 48 -35.82 -17.75 -11.55
C THR A 48 -35.56 -16.78 -12.70
N GLU A 49 -35.98 -15.53 -12.56
CA GLU A 49 -35.64 -14.45 -13.46
C GLU A 49 -34.83 -13.38 -12.70
N VAL A 50 -33.66 -13.02 -13.23
CA VAL A 50 -32.79 -12.01 -12.61
C VAL A 50 -33.15 -10.64 -13.13
N GLN A 51 -33.65 -9.79 -12.24
CA GLN A 51 -33.90 -8.39 -12.51
C GLN A 51 -32.79 -7.52 -11.91
N GLY A 52 -32.38 -6.49 -12.65
CA GLY A 52 -31.44 -5.50 -12.15
C GLY A 52 -30.75 -4.72 -13.24
N ARG A 53 -30.30 -3.52 -12.91
CA ARG A 53 -29.52 -2.67 -13.83
C ARG A 53 -28.06 -2.61 -13.38
N ARG A 54 -27.15 -2.72 -14.34
CA ARG A 54 -25.71 -2.49 -14.12
C ARG A 54 -25.48 -1.14 -13.46
N THR A 55 -24.57 -1.10 -12.48
CA THR A 55 -24.14 0.14 -11.82
C THR A 55 -23.71 1.18 -12.86
N PRO A 56 -24.24 2.42 -12.80
CA PRO A 56 -23.84 3.48 -13.73
C PRO A 56 -22.32 3.69 -13.73
N ILE A 57 -21.75 3.89 -14.92
CA ILE A 57 -20.31 4.09 -15.12
C ILE A 57 -19.75 5.19 -14.20
N PRO A 58 -20.38 6.37 -14.03
CA PRO A 58 -19.84 7.42 -13.17
C PRO A 58 -19.67 6.99 -11.71
N THR A 59 -20.57 6.15 -11.19
CA THR A 59 -20.48 5.62 -9.82
C THR A 59 -19.25 4.71 -9.69
N SER A 60 -19.08 3.78 -10.62
CA SER A 60 -17.90 2.90 -10.66
C SER A 60 -16.60 3.70 -10.79
N THR A 61 -16.56 4.69 -11.68
CA THR A 61 -15.38 5.56 -11.88
C THR A 61 -15.00 6.31 -10.61
N LYS A 62 -15.97 6.87 -9.87
CA LYS A 62 -15.70 7.54 -8.59
C LYS A 62 -15.03 6.60 -7.58
N HIS A 63 -15.50 5.36 -7.47
CA HIS A 63 -14.90 4.37 -6.57
C HIS A 63 -13.47 4.01 -6.98
N TYR A 64 -13.23 3.74 -8.25
CA TYR A 64 -11.90 3.41 -8.75
C TYR A 64 -10.92 4.57 -8.61
N ALA A 65 -11.32 5.77 -9.02
CA ALA A 65 -10.49 6.96 -8.90
C ALA A 65 -10.14 7.27 -7.44
N GLY A 66 -11.13 7.19 -6.53
CA GLY A 66 -10.90 7.40 -5.10
C GLY A 66 -10.00 6.34 -4.46
N ALA A 67 -10.12 5.07 -4.87
CA ALA A 67 -9.22 4.00 -4.41
C ALA A 67 -7.80 4.19 -4.94
N ALA A 68 -7.65 4.50 -6.24
CA ALA A 68 -6.37 4.78 -6.87
C ALA A 68 -5.67 5.97 -6.22
N GLY A 69 -6.37 7.09 -6.02
CA GLY A 69 -5.83 8.28 -5.36
C GLY A 69 -5.33 7.99 -3.94
N ARG A 70 -6.11 7.28 -3.12
CA ARG A 70 -5.69 6.89 -1.76
C ARG A 70 -4.45 5.98 -1.78
N LYS A 71 -4.41 5.01 -2.69
CA LYS A 71 -3.27 4.09 -2.83
C LYS A 71 -2.00 4.81 -3.29
N SER A 72 -2.12 5.68 -4.29
CA SER A 72 -1.00 6.49 -4.79
C SER A 72 -0.46 7.42 -3.71
N ALA A 73 -1.33 8.14 -3.00
CA ALA A 73 -0.93 9.03 -1.91
C ALA A 73 -0.20 8.28 -0.78
N TYR A 74 -0.66 7.08 -0.42
CA TYR A 74 -0.01 6.23 0.57
C TYR A 74 1.43 5.87 0.17
N TYR A 75 1.63 5.42 -1.08
CA TYR A 75 2.97 5.05 -1.56
C TYR A 75 3.88 6.27 -1.75
N ALA A 76 3.34 7.40 -2.22
CA ALA A 76 4.09 8.65 -2.30
C ALA A 76 4.60 9.09 -0.92
N LYS A 77 3.73 9.07 0.11
CA LYS A 77 4.12 9.39 1.49
C LYS A 77 5.17 8.43 2.04
N ARG A 78 4.99 7.12 1.82
CA ARG A 78 5.97 6.12 2.26
C ARG A 78 7.32 6.27 1.56
N GLY A 79 7.31 6.54 0.25
CA GLY A 79 8.51 6.82 -0.52
C GLY A 79 9.23 8.04 0.02
N ALA A 80 8.53 9.17 0.20
CA ALA A 80 9.11 10.39 0.74
C ALA A 80 9.74 10.21 2.12
N LEU A 81 9.04 9.52 3.05
CA LEU A 81 9.59 9.23 4.39
C LEU A 81 10.81 8.32 4.33
N GLY A 82 10.79 7.28 3.48
CA GLY A 82 11.93 6.39 3.28
C GLY A 82 13.16 7.14 2.74
N SER A 83 12.96 7.94 1.69
CA SER A 83 14.01 8.76 1.08
C SER A 83 14.60 9.76 2.06
N ALA A 84 13.76 10.45 2.85
CA ALA A 84 14.22 11.40 3.86
C ALA A 84 15.06 10.73 4.95
N LEU A 85 14.64 9.54 5.41
CA LEU A 85 15.41 8.77 6.40
C LEU A 85 16.78 8.35 5.85
N LEU A 86 16.82 7.89 4.59
CA LEU A 86 18.06 7.50 3.93
C LEU A 86 18.99 8.70 3.71
N ALA A 87 18.45 9.83 3.26
CA ALA A 87 19.21 11.07 3.10
C ALA A 87 19.81 11.54 4.43
N LYS A 88 19.02 11.51 5.52
CA LYS A 88 19.51 11.81 6.87
C LYS A 88 20.65 10.88 7.27
N LYS A 89 20.47 9.55 7.14
CA LYS A 89 21.52 8.57 7.45
C LYS A 89 22.79 8.81 6.62
N GLY A 90 22.65 9.12 5.34
CA GLY A 90 23.76 9.44 4.45
C GLY A 90 24.54 10.66 4.92
N ALA A 91 23.84 11.76 5.24
CA ALA A 91 24.45 12.99 5.74
C ALA A 91 25.18 12.79 7.09
N PHE A 92 24.59 12.04 8.02
CA PHE A 92 25.27 11.73 9.30
C PHE A 92 26.52 10.88 9.08
N LYS A 93 26.44 9.84 8.23
CA LYS A 93 27.56 8.94 7.96
C LYS A 93 28.70 9.67 7.23
N SER A 94 28.39 10.52 6.26
CA SER A 94 29.40 11.32 5.55
C SER A 94 30.09 12.32 6.48
N GLY A 95 29.33 13.05 7.30
CA GLY A 95 29.89 13.97 8.29
C GLY A 95 30.79 13.26 9.32
N TYR A 96 30.37 12.08 9.78
CA TYR A 96 31.17 11.26 10.68
C TYR A 96 32.52 10.85 10.07
N TYR A 97 32.52 10.36 8.82
CA TYR A 97 33.77 10.01 8.14
C TYR A 97 34.64 11.22 7.82
N ALA A 98 34.05 12.36 7.47
CA ALA A 98 34.80 13.60 7.27
C ALA A 98 35.54 14.02 8.55
N LYS A 99 34.86 13.95 9.70
CA LYS A 99 35.47 14.23 11.01
C LYS A 99 36.61 13.25 11.33
N LEU A 100 36.39 11.95 11.13
CA LEU A 100 37.43 10.93 11.32
C LEU A 100 38.64 11.16 10.41
N GLY A 101 38.41 11.46 9.14
CA GLY A 101 39.45 11.75 8.17
C GLY A 101 40.30 12.95 8.57
N ALA A 102 39.67 14.05 8.99
CA ALA A 102 40.35 15.25 9.46
C ALA A 102 41.18 15.03 10.73
N LEU A 103 40.66 14.26 11.70
CA LEU A 103 41.40 13.91 12.91
C LEU A 103 42.63 13.04 12.59
N LYS A 104 42.46 12.04 11.72
CA LYS A 104 43.55 11.13 11.34
C LYS A 104 44.62 11.85 10.53
N SER A 105 44.24 12.69 9.57
CA SER A 105 45.19 13.48 8.77
C SER A 105 45.96 14.48 9.64
N GLY A 106 45.28 15.16 10.57
CA GLY A 106 45.93 16.05 11.54
C GLY A 106 46.93 15.33 12.44
N SER A 107 46.62 14.11 12.90
CA SER A 107 47.56 13.30 13.67
C SER A 107 48.79 12.90 12.85
N ILE A 108 48.58 12.46 11.60
CA ILE A 108 49.66 12.08 10.69
C ILE A 108 50.57 13.28 10.42
N ALA A 109 49.99 14.46 10.18
CA ALA A 109 50.74 15.70 9.97
C ALA A 109 51.61 16.05 11.17
N LYS A 110 51.07 15.97 12.39
CA LYS A 110 51.84 16.22 13.62
C LYS A 110 53.02 15.25 13.76
N THR A 111 52.80 13.96 13.52
CA THR A 111 53.88 12.96 13.58
C THR A 111 54.93 13.19 12.50
N GLY A 112 54.52 13.55 11.28
CA GLY A 112 55.43 13.85 10.18
C GLY A 112 56.31 15.07 10.47
N VAL A 113 55.72 16.15 10.99
CA VAL A 113 56.47 17.35 11.42
C VAL A 113 57.45 17.00 12.53
N ALA A 114 57.02 16.25 13.55
CA ALA A 114 57.90 15.84 14.66
C ALA A 114 59.06 14.96 14.19
N GLN A 115 58.82 14.04 13.26
CA GLN A 115 59.85 13.16 12.72
C GLN A 115 60.84 13.92 11.84
N ALA A 116 60.35 14.84 11.01
CA ALA A 116 61.19 15.75 10.22
C ALA A 116 62.07 16.61 11.13
N ALA A 117 61.49 17.21 12.19
CA ALA A 117 62.25 17.99 13.17
C ALA A 117 63.34 17.15 13.86
N ARG A 118 63.04 15.91 14.27
CA ARG A 118 64.03 14.98 14.84
C ARG A 118 65.15 14.62 13.86
N MET A 119 64.82 14.40 12.59
CA MET A 119 65.84 14.13 11.56
C MET A 119 66.75 15.34 11.34
N LEU A 120 66.17 16.53 11.21
CA LEU A 120 66.94 17.77 11.08
C LEU A 120 67.84 18.01 12.29
N TYR A 121 67.34 17.77 13.49
CA TYR A 121 68.14 17.86 14.71
C TYR A 121 69.31 16.86 14.69
N ARG A 122 69.06 15.60 14.33
CA ARG A 122 70.09 14.53 14.28
C ARG A 122 71.16 14.76 13.19
N LEU A 123 70.81 15.45 12.11
CA LEU A 123 71.76 15.85 11.06
C LEU A 123 72.45 17.18 11.37
N SER A 124 71.98 17.92 12.38
CA SER A 124 72.57 19.19 12.75
C SER A 124 73.90 18.98 13.49
N PRO A 125 74.88 19.88 13.30
CA PRO A 125 76.16 19.85 14.00
C PRO A 125 76.05 20.08 15.51
N LEU A 126 74.86 20.40 16.02
CA LEU A 126 74.54 20.58 17.44
C LEU A 126 74.18 19.25 18.15
N SER A 127 74.10 18.13 17.43
CA SER A 127 73.72 16.82 17.98
C SER A 127 74.90 15.89 18.32
N ARG A 128 76.14 16.39 18.19
CA ARG A 128 77.37 15.70 18.62
C ARG A 128 77.87 16.25 19.94
#